data_AF-A0A7Y4T0E8-F1
#
_entry.id   AF-A0A7Y4T0E8-F1
#
_cell.length_a   1.000
_cell.length_b   1.000
_cell.length_c   1.000
_cell.angle_alpha   90.00
_cell.angle_beta   90.00
_cell.angle_gamma   90.00
#
_symmetry.space_group_name_H-M   'P 1'
#
loop_
_entity.id
_entity.type
_entity.pdbx_description
1 polymer ?
#
loop_
_entity_poly.entity_id
_entity_poly.type
_entity_poly.pdbx_seq_one_letter_code
_entity_poly.pdbx_strand_id
1 'polypeptide(L)'
;MYETDGLVMQGSLDLGYMWVSRSPINDLVLFCYQSGCSAECMNNHLKEFTGKLQTDGYNAYEQLGERNTIILFGCWAHARQYFDKAKDTEPKIANHVLRKIQLLYEVEAHCRDGDIMGDERKLIRQQKSKPISEEIKTYLD
;
A
#
# COMPACT_ATOMS: atom_id res chain seq x y z
N MET A 1 -8.66 28.26 -30.75
CA MET A 1 -10.06 28.72 -30.56
C MET A 1 -10.93 27.76 -31.34
N TYR A 2 -11.74 26.96 -30.67
CA TYR A 2 -12.80 26.19 -31.32
C TYR A 2 -14.10 26.92 -31.00
N GLU A 3 -14.77 27.43 -32.04
CA GLU A 3 -16.09 28.06 -31.93
C GLU A 3 -17.13 26.96 -31.75
N THR A 4 -17.83 26.99 -30.62
CA THR A 4 -19.03 26.20 -30.36
C THR A 4 -20.18 27.17 -30.08
N ASP A 5 -21.09 27.29 -31.05
CA ASP A 5 -22.47 27.82 -30.99
C ASP A 5 -22.96 28.47 -29.69
N GLY A 6 -22.35 29.59 -29.28
CA GLY A 6 -22.93 30.53 -28.31
C GLY A 6 -23.16 30.01 -26.88
N LEU A 7 -22.71 28.80 -26.54
CA LEU A 7 -22.74 28.28 -25.17
C LEU A 7 -21.40 28.61 -24.49
N VAL A 8 -21.39 29.67 -23.68
CA VAL A 8 -20.33 29.87 -22.68
C VAL A 8 -20.50 28.80 -21.62
N MET A 9 -19.92 27.63 -21.83
CA MET A 9 -19.76 26.63 -20.77
C MET A 9 -18.71 27.20 -19.81
N GLN A 10 -19.18 27.72 -18.67
CA GLN A 10 -18.29 28.07 -17.57
C GLN A 10 -17.68 26.77 -17.06
N GLY A 11 -16.53 26.39 -17.60
CA GLY A 11 -15.84 25.17 -17.22
C GLY A 11 -15.41 25.25 -15.76
N SER A 12 -16.06 24.49 -14.88
CA SER A 12 -15.52 24.19 -13.56
C SER A 12 -14.51 23.07 -13.69
N LEU A 13 -13.38 23.20 -13.01
CA LEU A 13 -12.47 22.07 -12.82
C LEU A 13 -13.05 21.21 -11.70
N ASP A 14 -13.53 20.01 -12.03
CA ASP A 14 -13.98 19.06 -11.02
C ASP A 14 -12.76 18.34 -10.43
N LEU A 15 -12.73 18.22 -9.09
CA LEU A 15 -11.68 17.48 -8.41
C LEU A 15 -11.83 15.99 -8.71
N GLY A 16 -10.89 15.45 -9.48
CA GLY A 16 -10.78 14.03 -9.76
C GLY A 16 -9.71 13.35 -8.92
N TYR A 17 -9.92 12.07 -8.64
CA TYR A 17 -8.97 11.23 -7.93
C TYR A 17 -8.41 10.18 -8.88
N MET A 18 -7.09 10.03 -8.89
CA MET A 18 -6.40 9.00 -9.67
C MET A 18 -5.86 7.94 -8.72
N TRP A 19 -6.47 6.77 -8.77
CA TRP A 19 -6.04 5.60 -8.03
C TRP A 19 -4.99 4.85 -8.83
N VAL A 20 -3.93 4.41 -8.15
CA VAL A 20 -2.81 3.70 -8.79
C VAL A 20 -2.64 2.34 -8.14
N SER A 21 -2.75 1.29 -8.94
CA SER A 21 -2.57 -0.10 -8.54
C SER A 21 -1.39 -0.69 -9.28
N ARG A 22 -0.56 -1.49 -8.60
CA ARG A 22 0.58 -2.19 -9.21
C ARG A 22 0.44 -3.69 -9.06
N SER A 23 0.58 -4.43 -10.16
CA SER A 23 0.81 -5.88 -10.14
C SER A 23 2.32 -6.14 -10.30
N PRO A 24 3.05 -6.44 -9.21
CA PRO A 24 4.48 -6.71 -9.30
C PRO A 24 4.81 -8.02 -10.04
N ILE A 25 3.85 -8.95 -10.12
CA ILE A 25 4.04 -10.25 -10.80
C ILE A 25 3.98 -10.06 -12.30
N ASN A 26 3.04 -9.24 -12.78
CA ASN A 26 2.84 -9.00 -14.20
C ASN A 26 3.61 -7.77 -14.72
N ASP A 27 4.32 -7.07 -13.81
CA ASP A 27 4.93 -5.76 -14.04
C ASP A 27 3.98 -4.74 -14.68
N LEU A 28 2.76 -4.65 -14.14
CA LEU A 28 1.73 -3.73 -14.62
C LEU A 28 1.44 -2.63 -13.61
N VAL A 29 1.17 -1.44 -14.14
CA VAL A 29 0.62 -0.31 -13.38
C VAL A 29 -0.72 0.08 -14.01
N LEU A 30 -1.75 0.14 -13.19
CA LEU A 30 -3.10 0.53 -13.58
C LEU A 30 -3.41 1.88 -12.95
N PHE A 31 -3.82 2.82 -13.79
CA PHE A 31 -4.34 4.13 -13.39
C PHE A 31 -5.86 4.10 -13.54
N CYS A 32 -6.58 4.37 -12.45
CA CYS A 32 -8.03 4.41 -12.44
C CYS A 32 -8.50 5.78 -11.96
N TYR A 33 -9.09 6.54 -12.88
CA TYR A 33 -9.73 7.80 -12.55
C TYR A 33 -11.10 7.55 -11.90
N GLN A 34 -11.39 8.28 -10.83
CA GLN A 34 -12.66 8.28 -10.11
C GLN A 34 -13.03 9.71 -9.72
N SER A 35 -14.33 9.99 -9.62
CA SER A 35 -14.85 11.28 -9.14
C SER A 35 -14.70 11.47 -7.62
N GLY A 36 -14.25 10.44 -6.89
CA GLY A 36 -14.10 10.48 -5.44
C GLY A 36 -13.04 9.52 -4.91
N CYS A 37 -12.73 9.69 -3.62
CA CYS A 37 -11.86 8.80 -2.86
C CYS A 37 -12.62 7.85 -1.91
N SER A 38 -13.93 7.68 -2.09
CA SER A 38 -14.79 6.91 -1.19
C SER A 38 -14.51 5.41 -1.25
N ALA A 39 -14.94 4.68 -0.22
CA ALA A 39 -14.92 3.22 -0.22
C ALA A 39 -15.68 2.63 -1.41
N GLU A 40 -16.78 3.26 -1.85
CA GLU A 40 -17.55 2.83 -3.03
C GLU A 40 -16.69 2.83 -4.31
N CYS A 41 -15.89 3.89 -4.52
CA CYS A 41 -15.00 3.98 -5.68
C CYS A 41 -14.03 2.80 -5.72
N MET A 42 -13.44 2.45 -4.57
CA MET A 42 -12.52 1.31 -4.47
C MET A 42 -13.22 -0.04 -4.56
N ASN A 43 -14.41 -0.18 -3.98
CA ASN A 43 -15.22 -1.40 -4.08
C ASN A 43 -15.57 -1.71 -5.54
N ASN A 44 -15.86 -0.69 -6.34
CA ASN A 44 -16.12 -0.80 -7.77
C ASN A 44 -14.84 -1.11 -8.55
N HIS A 45 -13.73 -0.41 -8.27
CA HIS A 45 -12.45 -0.65 -8.93
C HIS A 45 -11.94 -2.08 -8.72
N LEU A 46 -12.09 -2.63 -7.51
CA LEU A 46 -11.60 -3.95 -7.11
C LEU A 46 -12.73 -4.98 -7.01
N LYS A 47 -13.85 -4.76 -7.71
CA LYS A 47 -15.04 -5.62 -7.60
C LYS A 47 -14.75 -7.09 -7.91
N GLU A 48 -13.95 -7.34 -8.93
CA GLU A 48 -13.61 -8.70 -9.40
C GLU A 48 -12.25 -9.19 -8.87
N PHE A 49 -11.55 -8.35 -8.10
CA PHE A 49 -10.24 -8.72 -7.59
C PHE A 49 -10.35 -9.81 -6.51
N THR A 50 -9.49 -10.82 -6.63
CA THR A 50 -9.33 -11.90 -5.65
C THR A 50 -7.84 -12.10 -5.40
N GLY A 51 -7.44 -12.25 -4.14
CA GLY A 51 -6.06 -12.52 -3.75
C GLY A 51 -5.54 -11.58 -2.68
N LYS A 52 -4.26 -11.21 -2.79
CA LYS A 52 -3.53 -10.43 -1.78
C LYS A 52 -3.45 -8.98 -2.20
N LEU A 53 -3.95 -8.08 -1.36
CA LEU A 53 -3.96 -6.65 -1.62
C LEU A 53 -3.18 -5.91 -0.54
N GLN A 54 -2.11 -5.21 -0.94
CA GLN A 54 -1.36 -4.34 -0.06
C GLN A 54 -1.87 -2.90 -0.20
N THR A 55 -2.21 -2.25 0.91
CA THR A 55 -2.74 -0.88 0.93
C THR A 55 -1.89 0.01 1.85
N ASP A 56 -2.10 1.33 1.78
CA ASP A 56 -1.50 2.30 2.69
C ASP A 56 -2.12 2.29 4.10
N GLY A 57 -3.18 1.49 4.32
CA GLY A 57 -3.94 1.44 5.56
C GLY A 57 -5.06 2.48 5.66
N TYR A 58 -5.47 3.11 4.55
CA TYR A 58 -6.63 4.00 4.54
C TYR A 58 -7.93 3.24 4.87
N ASN A 59 -8.74 3.77 5.78
CA ASN A 59 -9.93 3.09 6.30
C ASN A 59 -10.97 2.72 5.21
N ALA A 60 -10.98 3.39 4.06
CA ALA A 60 -11.86 3.03 2.95
C ALA A 60 -11.62 1.60 2.42
N TYR A 61 -10.46 1.00 2.71
CA TYR A 61 -10.13 -0.37 2.34
C TYR A 61 -10.71 -1.43 3.28
N GLU A 62 -11.17 -1.07 4.49
CA GLU A 62 -11.62 -2.04 5.50
C GLU A 62 -12.74 -2.94 4.96
N GLN A 63 -13.72 -2.36 4.23
CA GLN A 63 -14.79 -3.11 3.57
C GLN A 63 -14.31 -4.14 2.54
N LEU A 64 -13.13 -3.93 1.94
CA LEU A 64 -12.54 -4.92 1.03
C LEU A 64 -12.00 -6.13 1.81
N GLY A 65 -11.53 -5.92 3.04
CA GLY A 65 -11.03 -6.98 3.92
C GLY A 65 -12.11 -7.87 4.50
N GLU A 66 -13.35 -7.38 4.55
CA GLU A 66 -14.54 -8.17 4.90
C GLU A 66 -14.90 -9.19 3.81
N ARG A 67 -14.36 -9.05 2.59
CA ARG A 67 -14.56 -10.00 1.51
C ARG A 67 -13.67 -11.22 1.71
N ASN A 68 -14.26 -12.42 1.77
CA ASN A 68 -13.52 -13.68 1.89
C ASN A 68 -12.54 -13.97 0.73
N THR A 69 -12.63 -13.22 -0.38
CA THR A 69 -11.75 -13.34 -1.55
C THR A 69 -10.49 -12.49 -1.46
N ILE A 70 -10.38 -11.58 -0.49
CA ILE A 70 -9.27 -10.62 -0.37
C ILE A 70 -8.57 -10.80 0.98
N ILE A 71 -7.25 -10.90 0.94
CA ILE A 71 -6.39 -10.80 2.12
C ILE A 71 -5.70 -9.44 2.06
N LEU A 72 -6.04 -8.56 3.01
CA LEU A 72 -5.43 -7.24 3.13
C LEU A 72 -4.08 -7.29 3.86
N PHE A 73 -3.14 -6.49 3.38
CA PHE A 73 -1.84 -6.26 4.00
C PHE A 73 -1.59 -4.76 4.12
N GLY A 74 -1.06 -4.32 5.27
CA GLY A 74 -0.59 -2.95 5.43
C GLY A 74 0.78 -2.71 4.78
N CYS A 75 0.99 -1.51 4.27
CA CYS A 75 2.28 -1.10 3.72
C CYS A 75 3.26 -0.68 4.82
N TRP A 76 4.44 -1.32 4.85
CA TRP A 76 5.50 -0.97 5.80
C TRP A 76 5.98 0.49 5.69
N ALA A 77 5.96 1.11 4.51
CA ALA A 77 6.35 2.51 4.35
C ALA A 77 5.40 3.45 5.09
N HIS A 78 4.09 3.18 5.02
CA HIS A 78 3.07 3.94 5.74
C HIS A 78 3.15 3.67 7.25
N ALA A 79 3.27 2.40 7.66
CA ALA A 79 3.48 2.06 9.08
C ALA A 79 4.70 2.76 9.68
N ARG A 80 5.84 2.79 8.96
CA ARG A 80 7.07 3.48 9.38
C ARG A 80 6.83 4.96 9.65
N GLN A 81 6.04 5.64 8.82
CA GLN A 81 5.73 7.06 9.00
C GLN A 81 5.00 7.33 10.32
N TYR A 82 4.07 6.45 10.72
CA TYR A 82 3.37 6.57 12.00
C TYR A 82 4.30 6.32 13.18
N PHE A 83 5.20 5.33 13.11
CA PHE A 83 6.20 5.12 14.16
C PHE A 83 7.22 6.26 14.25
N ASP A 84 7.58 6.90 13.14
CA ASP A 84 8.45 8.08 13.18
C ASP A 84 7.79 9.25 13.92
N LYS A 85 6.49 9.51 13.66
CA LYS A 85 5.72 10.50 14.43
C LYS A 85 5.59 10.13 15.91
N ALA A 86 5.43 8.85 16.22
CA ALA A 86 5.32 8.36 17.59
C ALA A 86 6.61 8.52 18.41
N LYS A 87 7.74 8.93 17.81
CA LYS A 87 8.96 9.23 18.57
C LYS A 87 8.79 10.37 19.56
N ASP A 88 7.87 11.30 19.28
CA ASP A 88 7.62 12.46 20.14
C ASP A 88 6.89 12.08 21.44
N THR A 89 6.12 10.98 21.42
CA THR A 89 5.31 10.52 22.56
C THR A 89 5.88 9.26 23.20
N GLU A 90 6.29 8.28 22.38
CA GLU A 90 6.73 6.94 22.80
C GLU A 90 8.08 6.56 22.13
N PRO A 91 9.17 7.31 22.38
CA PRO A 91 10.44 7.15 21.67
C PRO A 91 11.05 5.75 21.80
N LYS A 92 10.84 5.06 22.93
CA LYS A 92 11.40 3.72 23.13
C LYS A 92 10.77 2.70 22.18
N ILE A 93 9.43 2.67 22.13
CA ILE A 93 8.65 1.76 21.29
C ILE A 93 8.89 2.12 19.82
N ALA A 94 8.74 3.40 19.47
CA ALA A 94 8.95 3.90 18.12
C ALA A 94 10.31 3.52 17.56
N ASN A 95 11.40 3.83 18.28
CA ASN A 95 12.74 3.52 17.81
C ASN A 95 13.01 2.01 17.73
N HIS A 96 12.40 1.19 18.61
CA HIS A 96 12.49 -0.26 18.50
C HIS A 96 11.90 -0.76 17.18
N VAL A 97 10.65 -0.39 16.90
CA VAL A 97 9.95 -0.83 15.69
C VAL A 97 10.61 -0.29 14.43
N LEU A 98 11.05 0.98 14.41
CA LEU A 98 11.75 1.58 13.27
C LEU A 98 13.04 0.82 12.92
N ARG A 99 13.81 0.37 13.92
CA ARG A 99 14.99 -0.48 13.67
C ARG A 99 14.62 -1.81 13.04
N LYS A 100 13.51 -2.43 13.46
CA LYS A 100 13.04 -3.69 12.87
C LYS A 100 12.54 -3.51 11.44
N ILE A 101 11.82 -2.42 11.15
CA ILE A 101 11.42 -2.08 9.77
C ILE A 101 12.66 -1.86 8.89
N GLN A 102 13.70 -1.22 9.41
CA GLN A 102 14.97 -1.06 8.67
C GLN A 102 15.58 -2.41 8.28
N LEU A 103 15.57 -3.41 9.18
CA LEU A 103 16.03 -4.77 8.85
C LEU A 103 15.17 -5.42 7.75
N LEU A 104 13.85 -5.18 7.73
CA LEU A 104 12.99 -5.65 6.63
C LEU A 104 13.45 -5.04 5.29
N TYR A 105 13.78 -3.76 5.26
CA TYR A 105 14.26 -3.09 4.05
C TYR A 105 15.64 -3.56 3.62
N GLU A 106 16.52 -3.90 4.55
CA GLU A 106 17.82 -4.51 4.24
C GLU A 106 17.66 -5.86 3.54
N VAL A 107 16.69 -6.69 3.97
CA VAL A 107 16.37 -7.95 3.27
C VAL A 107 15.90 -7.68 1.84
N GLU A 108 15.04 -6.69 1.62
CA GLU A 108 14.57 -6.32 0.28
C GLU A 108 15.67 -5.71 -0.59
N ALA A 109 16.55 -4.90 -0.01
CA ALA A 109 17.71 -4.33 -0.68
C ALA A 109 18.68 -5.43 -1.12
N HIS A 110 19.00 -6.38 -0.23
CA HIS A 110 19.82 -7.54 -0.56
C HIS A 110 19.24 -8.35 -1.73
N CYS A 111 17.92 -8.58 -1.75
CA CYS A 111 17.29 -9.29 -2.87
C CYS A 111 17.37 -8.48 -4.17
N ARG A 112 17.10 -7.18 -4.12
CA ARG A 112 17.15 -6.31 -5.30
C ARG A 112 18.56 -6.20 -5.87
N ASP A 113 19.55 -5.91 -5.02
CA ASP A 113 20.92 -5.63 -5.44
C ASP A 113 21.65 -6.91 -5.91
N GLY A 114 21.15 -8.08 -5.53
CA GLY A 114 21.59 -9.39 -6.03
C GLY A 114 20.75 -9.97 -7.16
N ASP A 115 19.80 -9.21 -7.73
CA ASP A 115 18.85 -9.67 -8.76
C ASP A 115 18.06 -10.94 -8.37
N ILE A 116 17.82 -11.14 -7.08
CA ILE A 116 17.12 -12.30 -6.53
C ILE A 116 15.60 -12.10 -6.66
N MET A 117 14.94 -13.03 -7.36
CA MET A 117 13.53 -12.93 -7.71
C MET A 117 12.76 -14.24 -7.45
N GLY A 118 11.45 -14.23 -7.70
CA GLY A 118 10.60 -15.42 -7.66
C GLY A 118 10.64 -16.18 -6.33
N ASP A 119 10.78 -17.50 -6.42
CA ASP A 119 10.76 -18.40 -5.26
C ASP A 119 11.97 -18.23 -4.34
N GLU A 120 13.12 -17.84 -4.88
CA GLU A 120 14.31 -17.60 -4.06
C GLU A 120 14.11 -16.37 -3.15
N ARG A 121 13.61 -15.26 -3.72
CA ARG A 121 13.24 -14.07 -2.94
C ARG A 121 12.18 -14.41 -1.88
N LYS A 122 11.21 -15.25 -2.23
CA LYS A 122 10.19 -15.73 -1.29
C LYS A 122 10.83 -16.53 -0.14
N LEU A 123 11.75 -17.44 -0.43
CA LEU A 123 12.46 -18.23 0.58
C LEU A 123 13.25 -17.33 1.54
N ILE A 124 13.99 -16.36 1.01
CA ILE A 124 14.74 -15.38 1.82
C ILE A 124 13.79 -14.60 2.74
N ARG A 125 12.65 -14.13 2.23
CA ARG A 125 11.64 -13.45 3.06
C ARG A 125 11.09 -14.35 4.17
N GLN A 126 10.83 -15.63 3.88
CA GLN A 126 10.37 -16.58 4.89
C GLN A 126 11.42 -16.82 5.98
N GLN A 127 12.70 -16.85 5.62
CA GLN A 127 13.79 -17.09 6.57
C GLN A 127 14.20 -15.84 7.35
N LYS A 128 14.17 -14.66 6.72
CA LYS A 128 14.72 -13.43 7.29
C LYS A 128 13.65 -12.41 7.67
N SER A 129 12.69 -12.10 6.79
CA SER A 129 11.68 -11.07 7.03
C SER A 129 10.56 -11.52 7.98
N LYS A 130 10.14 -12.79 7.88
CA LYS A 130 9.08 -13.35 8.73
C LYS A 130 9.39 -13.26 10.22
N PRO A 131 10.55 -13.74 10.74
CA PRO A 131 10.84 -13.64 12.17
C PRO A 131 10.92 -12.19 12.67
N ILE A 132 11.41 -11.25 11.84
CA ILE A 132 11.40 -9.82 12.18
C ILE A 132 9.97 -9.29 12.32
N SER A 133 9.08 -9.68 11.40
CA SER A 133 7.67 -9.27 11.44
C SER A 133 6.94 -9.85 12.65
N GLU A 134 7.23 -11.12 12.99
CA GLU A 134 6.70 -11.78 14.19
C GLU A 134 7.21 -11.10 15.47
N GLU A 135 8.48 -10.71 15.54
CA GLU A 135 9.03 -9.97 16.67
C GLU A 135 8.37 -8.59 16.83
N ILE A 136 8.16 -7.85 15.74
CA ILE A 136 7.42 -6.57 15.77
C ILE A 136 6.02 -6.82 16.35
N LYS A 137 5.34 -7.86 15.89
CA LYS A 137 3.99 -8.21 16.38
C LYS A 137 4.02 -8.51 17.88
N THR A 138 4.87 -9.42 18.33
CA THR A 138 5.00 -9.79 19.75
C THR A 138 5.40 -8.61 20.63
N TYR A 139 6.14 -7.64 20.11
CA TYR A 139 6.52 -6.44 20.86
C TYR A 139 5.37 -5.42 21.03
N LEU A 140 4.37 -5.47 20.14
CA LEU A 140 3.23 -4.55 20.12
C LEU A 140 1.92 -5.15 20.69
N ASP A 141 1.83 -6.49 20.75
CA ASP A 141 0.75 -7.24 21.40
C ASP A 141 0.81 -7.08 22.94
#